data_AF-A0A4Q3S6V2-F1
#
_entry.id   AF-A0A4Q3S6V2-F1
#
_cell.length_a   1.000
_cell.length_b   1.000
_cell.length_c   1.000
_cell.angle_alpha   90.00
_cell.angle_beta   90.00
_cell.angle_gamma   90.00
#
_symmetry.space_group_name_H-M   'P 1'
#
loop_
_entity.id
_entity.type
_entity.pdbx_description
1 polymer ?
#
loop_
_entity_poly.entity_id
_entity_poly.type
_entity_poly.pdbx_seq_one_letter_code
_entity_poly.pdbx_strand_id
1 'polypeptide(L)'
;MRTLGPGSVSSLLKIILDVTWFVLWVVIGGAALLGIVMLLLSFNTDIIDKIEVRDLGEFGQKGPVLAAGLFAFALYCTGINLIVGNLRRIGQTLTAGDPFHPDNVSRLRLIGLILGGLELGKWIFWGAVALLAPDVDRANGGWSLTTWFSVLVVFVLAEVFREGARLRGEAELTI
;
A
#
# COMPACT_ATOMS: atom_id res chain seq x y z
N MET A 1 -34.11 4.16 17.35
CA MET A 1 -32.85 4.63 16.74
C MET A 1 -31.91 5.08 17.86
N ARG A 2 -31.28 4.12 18.54
CA ARG A 2 -30.27 4.32 19.58
C ARG A 2 -29.19 3.30 19.25
N THR A 3 -27.99 3.75 18.87
CA THR A 3 -26.68 3.07 19.03
C THR A 3 -25.61 3.81 18.21
N LEU A 4 -25.31 5.06 18.56
CA LEU A 4 -23.99 5.63 18.26
C LEU A 4 -23.33 5.96 19.58
N GLY A 5 -23.02 4.91 20.35
CA GLY A 5 -22.10 5.02 21.47
C GLY A 5 -20.64 5.01 20.98
N PRO A 6 -19.66 5.46 21.79
CA PRO A 6 -18.23 5.47 21.47
C PRO A 6 -17.70 4.13 20.91
N GLY A 7 -18.28 3.00 21.32
CA GLY A 7 -17.95 1.68 20.78
C GLY A 7 -18.36 1.45 19.32
N SER A 8 -19.37 2.16 18.79
CA SER A 8 -19.88 1.97 17.43
C SER A 8 -18.93 2.53 16.36
N VAL A 9 -18.37 3.72 16.57
CA VAL A 9 -17.45 4.35 15.60
C VAL A 9 -16.12 3.60 15.57
N SER A 10 -15.62 3.22 16.73
CA SER A 10 -14.40 2.42 16.86
C SER A 10 -14.57 1.03 16.21
N SER A 11 -15.72 0.39 16.41
CA SER A 11 -16.04 -0.88 15.75
C SER A 11 -16.15 -0.75 14.24
N LEU A 12 -16.80 0.31 13.73
CA LEU A 12 -16.90 0.55 12.29
C LEU A 12 -15.53 0.78 11.65
N LEU A 13 -14.68 1.59 12.28
CA LEU A 13 -13.32 1.83 11.79
C LEU A 13 -12.51 0.54 11.71
N LYS A 14 -12.61 -0.30 12.74
CA LYS A 14 -11.96 -1.62 12.76
C LYS A 14 -12.44 -2.50 11.60
N ILE A 15 -13.76 -2.58 11.40
CA ILE A 15 -14.36 -3.37 10.31
C ILE A 15 -13.87 -2.88 8.94
N ILE A 16 -13.90 -1.57 8.70
CA ILE A 16 -13.46 -1.00 7.41
C ILE A 16 -11.99 -1.33 7.15
N LEU A 17 -11.12 -1.14 8.15
CA LEU A 17 -9.70 -1.44 8.02
C LEU A 17 -9.43 -2.94 7.81
N ASP A 18 -10.15 -3.83 8.51
CA ASP A 18 -10.05 -5.28 8.36
C ASP A 18 -10.47 -5.74 6.96
N VAL A 19 -11.62 -5.26 6.48
CA VAL A 19 -12.13 -5.56 5.13
C VAL A 19 -11.17 -5.03 4.07
N THR A 20 -10.70 -3.79 4.22
CA THR A 20 -9.77 -3.17 3.26
C THR A 20 -8.47 -3.96 3.16
N TRP A 21 -7.92 -4.37 4.31
CA TRP A 21 -6.71 -5.19 4.36
C TRP A 21 -6.89 -6.55 3.68
N PHE A 22 -8.03 -7.20 3.90
CA PHE A 22 -8.33 -8.48 3.26
C PHE A 22 -8.52 -8.33 1.74
N VAL A 23 -9.29 -7.33 1.30
CA VAL A 23 -9.51 -7.04 -0.12
C VAL A 23 -8.18 -6.73 -0.82
N LEU A 24 -7.29 -5.96 -0.19
CA LEU A 24 -5.96 -5.67 -0.75
C LEU A 24 -5.13 -6.94 -0.95
N TRP A 25 -5.16 -7.90 -0.02
CA TRP A 25 -4.50 -9.19 -0.23
C TRP A 25 -5.06 -9.98 -1.41
N VAL A 26 -6.39 -9.98 -1.59
CA VAL A 26 -7.03 -10.62 -2.74
C VAL A 26 -6.60 -9.95 -4.05
N VAL A 27 -6.56 -8.61 -4.08
CA VAL A 27 -6.10 -7.85 -5.25
C VAL A 27 -4.64 -8.13 -5.56
N ILE A 28 -3.76 -8.15 -4.54
CA ILE A 28 -2.34 -8.48 -4.70
C ILE A 28 -2.17 -9.90 -5.25
N GLY A 29 -2.86 -10.88 -4.65
CA GLY A 29 -2.80 -12.27 -5.07
C GLY A 29 -3.33 -12.47 -6.49
N GLY A 30 -4.45 -11.82 -6.83
CA GLY A 30 -5.03 -11.85 -8.17
C GLY A 30 -4.12 -11.22 -9.21
N ALA A 31 -3.56 -10.04 -8.94
CA ALA A 31 -2.62 -9.36 -9.83
C ALA A 31 -1.33 -10.17 -10.03
N ALA A 32 -0.77 -10.74 -8.95
CA ALA A 32 0.41 -11.59 -9.04
C ALA A 32 0.15 -12.88 -9.83
N LEU A 33 -0.98 -13.54 -9.60
CA LEU A 33 -1.37 -14.74 -10.34
C LEU A 33 -1.55 -14.44 -11.83
N LEU A 34 -2.29 -13.37 -12.16
CA LEU A 34 -2.46 -12.94 -13.55
C LEU A 34 -1.11 -12.57 -14.20
N GLY A 35 -0.23 -11.89 -13.46
CA GLY A 35 1.12 -11.57 -13.93
C GLY A 35 1.94 -12.83 -14.27
N ILE A 36 1.88 -13.84 -13.41
CA ILE A 36 2.52 -15.14 -13.67
C ILE A 36 1.91 -15.82 -14.89
N VAL A 37 0.58 -15.84 -15.02
CA VAL A 37 -0.10 -16.43 -16.19
C VAL A 37 0.34 -15.75 -17.48
N MET A 38 0.38 -14.41 -17.51
CA MET A 38 0.83 -13.65 -18.68
C MET A 38 2.30 -13.93 -19.04
N LEU A 39 3.15 -14.07 -18.03
CA LEU A 39 4.56 -14.41 -18.22
C LEU A 39 4.73 -15.83 -18.78
N LEU A 40 4.01 -16.81 -18.23
CA LEU A 40 4.06 -18.20 -18.70
C LEU A 40 3.54 -18.35 -20.13
N LEU A 41 2.45 -17.67 -20.47
CA LEU A 41 1.91 -17.65 -21.82
C LEU A 41 2.89 -17.02 -22.83
N SER A 42 3.66 -16.01 -22.41
CA SER A 42 4.70 -15.41 -23.26
C SER A 42 5.83 -16.38 -23.62
N PHE A 43 6.11 -17.39 -22.80
CA PHE A 43 7.16 -18.38 -23.06
C PHE A 43 6.69 -19.57 -23.89
N ASN A 44 5.38 -19.79 -24.02
CA ASN A 44 4.82 -20.95 -24.71
C ASN A 44 3.68 -20.52 -25.65
N THR A 45 4.06 -19.94 -26.79
CA THR A 45 3.16 -19.50 -27.85
C THR A 45 2.41 -20.64 -28.55
N ASP A 46 2.90 -21.89 -28.46
CA ASP A 46 2.25 -23.05 -29.07
C ASP A 46 0.88 -23.37 -28.44
N ILE A 47 0.66 -22.96 -27.18
CA ILE A 47 -0.65 -23.07 -26.51
C ILE A 47 -1.59 -21.96 -27.00
N ILE A 48 -1.06 -20.77 -27.29
CA ILE A 48 -1.80 -19.62 -27.82
C ILE A 48 -2.27 -19.92 -29.25
N ASP A 49 -1.41 -20.50 -30.09
CA ASP A 49 -1.76 -20.87 -31.48
C ASP A 49 -2.84 -21.96 -31.58
N LYS A 50 -3.01 -22.79 -30.54
CA LYS A 50 -4.06 -23.82 -30.47
C LYS A 50 -5.40 -23.30 -29.95
N ILE A 51 -5.42 -22.10 -29.40
CA ILE A 51 -6.62 -21.42 -28.94
C ILE A 51 -6.93 -20.36 -30.00
N GLU A 52 -7.83 -20.65 -30.95
CA GLU A 52 -8.29 -19.75 -32.03
C GLU A 52 -9.04 -18.48 -31.53
N VAL A 53 -8.67 -17.95 -30.37
CA VAL A 53 -9.15 -16.66 -29.88
C VAL A 53 -8.23 -15.60 -30.46
N ARG A 54 -8.70 -14.98 -31.55
CA ARG A 54 -8.03 -13.94 -32.36
C ARG A 54 -7.38 -12.79 -31.56
N ASP A 55 -7.81 -12.56 -30.32
CA ASP A 55 -7.26 -11.54 -29.41
C ASP A 55 -6.04 -12.01 -28.57
N LEU A 56 -5.84 -13.31 -28.34
CA LEU A 56 -4.77 -13.81 -27.46
C LEU A 56 -3.36 -13.69 -28.05
N GLY A 57 -3.24 -13.59 -29.38
CA GLY A 57 -1.95 -13.43 -30.07
C GLY A 57 -1.24 -12.11 -29.75
N GLU A 58 -1.98 -11.00 -29.57
CA GLU A 58 -1.40 -9.72 -29.16
C GLU A 58 -0.88 -9.74 -27.71
N PHE A 59 -1.53 -10.51 -26.84
CA PHE A 59 -1.09 -10.71 -25.45
C PHE A 59 0.20 -11.54 -25.36
N GLY A 60 0.47 -12.44 -26.32
CA GLY A 60 1.69 -13.23 -26.37
C GLY A 60 2.96 -12.38 -26.54
N GLN A 61 2.96 -11.43 -27.50
CA GLN A 61 4.10 -10.53 -27.72
C GLN A 61 4.27 -9.48 -26.62
N LYS A 62 3.16 -9.00 -26.03
CA LYS A 62 3.19 -7.99 -24.95
C LYS A 62 3.21 -8.59 -23.55
N GLY A 63 3.21 -9.92 -23.44
CA GLY A 63 3.08 -10.67 -22.18
C GLY A 63 4.04 -10.25 -21.08
N PRO A 64 5.37 -10.11 -21.35
CA PRO A 64 6.33 -9.71 -20.33
C PRO A 64 6.11 -8.28 -19.82
N VAL A 65 5.72 -7.36 -20.70
CA VAL A 65 5.43 -5.95 -20.34
C VAL A 65 4.16 -5.86 -19.50
N LEU A 66 3.11 -6.59 -19.88
CA LEU A 66 1.87 -6.68 -19.11
C LEU A 66 2.08 -7.33 -17.75
N ALA A 67 2.86 -8.42 -17.69
CA ALA A 67 3.25 -9.06 -16.44
C ALA A 67 4.05 -8.11 -15.54
N ALA A 68 5.02 -7.37 -16.09
CA ALA A 68 5.77 -6.36 -15.36
C ALA A 68 4.86 -5.26 -14.79
N GLY A 69 3.87 -4.78 -15.57
CA GLY A 69 2.86 -3.83 -15.10
C GLY A 69 2.01 -4.38 -13.96
N LEU A 70 1.57 -5.65 -14.06
CA LEU A 70 0.80 -6.33 -13.01
C LEU A 70 1.63 -6.54 -11.73
N PHE A 71 2.91 -6.89 -11.85
CA PHE A 71 3.80 -7.00 -10.69
C PHE A 71 4.09 -5.65 -10.05
N ALA A 72 4.29 -4.59 -10.84
CA ALA A 72 4.45 -3.23 -10.33
C ALA A 72 3.19 -2.77 -9.58
N PHE A 73 2.01 -3.07 -10.13
CA PHE A 73 0.73 -2.81 -9.47
C PHE A 73 0.58 -3.60 -8.17
N ALA A 74 0.91 -4.90 -8.16
CA ALA A 74 0.88 -5.73 -6.96
C ALA A 74 1.84 -5.22 -5.87
N LEU A 75 3.03 -4.77 -6.27
CA LEU A 75 4.01 -4.16 -5.36
C LEU A 75 3.48 -2.85 -4.76
N TYR A 76 2.85 -2.00 -5.58
CA TYR A 76 2.20 -0.77 -5.13
C TYR A 76 1.08 -1.06 -4.11
N CYS A 77 0.18 -1.99 -4.44
CA CYS A 77 -0.88 -2.43 -3.52
C CYS A 77 -0.32 -3.04 -2.24
N THR A 78 0.83 -3.73 -2.30
CA THR A 78 1.51 -4.25 -1.11
C THR A 78 1.96 -3.12 -0.19
N GLY A 79 2.53 -2.03 -0.72
CA GLY A 79 2.87 -0.86 0.07
C GLY A 79 1.65 -0.26 0.78
N ILE A 80 0.53 -0.10 0.07
CA ILE A 80 -0.74 0.35 0.67
C ILE A 80 -1.21 -0.62 1.76
N ASN A 81 -1.14 -1.93 1.50
CA ASN A 81 -1.58 -2.95 2.44
C ASN A 81 -0.74 -2.96 3.72
N LEU A 82 0.57 -2.68 3.63
CA LEU A 82 1.43 -2.50 4.79
C LEU A 82 1.03 -1.26 5.61
N ILE A 83 0.67 -0.16 4.96
CA ILE A 83 0.14 1.03 5.64
C ILE A 83 -1.16 0.68 6.39
N VAL A 84 -2.12 0.06 5.70
CA VAL A 84 -3.40 -0.36 6.30
C VAL A 84 -3.15 -1.33 7.47
N GLY A 85 -2.23 -2.28 7.32
CA GLY A 85 -1.85 -3.22 8.38
C GLY A 85 -1.29 -2.53 9.62
N ASN A 86 -0.46 -1.49 9.45
CA ASN A 86 0.05 -0.69 10.57
C ASN A 86 -1.07 0.15 11.22
N LEU A 87 -1.97 0.75 10.41
CA LEU A 87 -3.13 1.48 10.91
C LEU A 87 -4.08 0.59 11.72
N ARG A 88 -4.31 -0.66 11.29
CA ARG A 88 -5.09 -1.65 12.06
C ARG A 88 -4.51 -1.89 13.44
N ARG A 89 -3.19 -2.05 13.53
CA ARG A 89 -2.50 -2.30 14.81
C ARG A 89 -2.57 -1.07 15.75
N ILE A 90 -2.43 0.14 15.20
CA ILE A 90 -2.65 1.38 15.97
C ILE A 90 -4.11 1.49 16.43
N GLY A 91 -5.06 1.15 15.57
CA GLY A 91 -6.49 1.07 15.91
C GLY A 91 -6.77 0.10 17.06
N GLN A 92 -6.11 -1.06 17.07
CA GLN A 92 -6.23 -2.05 18.15
C GLN A 92 -5.78 -1.49 19.51
N THR A 93 -4.61 -0.84 19.55
CA THR A 93 -4.11 -0.22 20.80
C THR A 93 -5.01 0.94 21.27
N LEU A 94 -5.59 1.70 20.33
CA LEU A 94 -6.58 2.73 20.65
C LEU A 94 -7.85 2.14 21.26
N THR A 95 -8.37 1.05 20.69
CA THR A 95 -9.55 0.35 21.22
C THR A 95 -9.30 -0.29 22.59
N ALA A 96 -8.04 -0.63 22.89
CA ALA A 96 -7.61 -1.16 24.18
C ALA A 96 -7.38 -0.06 25.24
N GLY A 97 -7.52 1.23 24.86
CA GLY A 97 -7.36 2.36 25.77
C GLY A 97 -5.91 2.88 25.92
N ASP A 98 -4.96 2.37 25.12
CA ASP A 98 -3.55 2.79 25.16
C ASP A 98 -3.10 3.45 23.84
N PRO A 99 -3.48 4.71 23.57
CA PRO A 99 -3.11 5.43 22.35
C PRO A 99 -1.59 5.57 22.17
N PHE A 100 -0.87 5.83 23.26
CA PHE A 100 0.56 6.19 23.26
C PHE A 100 1.48 4.99 23.50
N HIS A 101 1.03 3.79 23.15
CA HIS A 101 1.87 2.61 23.22
C HIS A 101 3.17 2.80 22.41
N PRO A 102 4.37 2.51 22.96
CA PRO A 102 5.66 2.78 22.32
C PRO A 102 5.78 2.21 20.89
N ASP A 103 5.21 1.02 20.66
CA ASP A 103 5.15 0.38 19.35
C ASP A 103 4.47 1.23 18.26
N ASN A 104 3.51 2.09 18.63
CA ASN A 104 2.80 2.92 17.67
C ASN A 104 3.72 3.98 17.03
N VAL A 105 4.76 4.42 17.74
CA VAL A 105 5.79 5.31 17.18
C VAL A 105 6.49 4.63 16.00
N SER A 106 6.92 3.39 16.18
CA SER A 106 7.58 2.59 15.14
C SER A 106 6.64 2.31 13.96
N ARG A 107 5.36 2.02 14.23
CA ARG A 107 4.33 1.82 13.21
C ARG A 107 4.09 3.08 12.38
N LEU A 108 3.99 4.25 13.02
CA LEU A 108 3.84 5.54 12.32
C LEU A 108 5.08 5.89 11.49
N ARG A 109 6.30 5.70 12.02
CA ARG A 109 7.55 5.87 11.25
C ARG A 109 7.60 4.96 10.03
N LEU A 110 7.16 3.71 10.18
CA LEU A 110 7.09 2.77 9.07
C LEU A 110 6.06 3.22 8.02
N ILE A 111 4.88 3.71 8.42
CA ILE A 111 3.90 4.31 7.49
C ILE A 111 4.51 5.48 6.72
N GLY A 112 5.18 6.40 7.41
CA GLY A 112 5.86 7.54 6.78
C GLY A 112 6.93 7.10 5.77
N LEU A 113 7.74 6.10 6.14
CA LEU A 113 8.75 5.52 5.26
C LEU A 113 8.13 4.87 4.02
N ILE A 114 7.03 4.11 4.19
CA ILE A 114 6.33 3.47 3.07
C ILE A 114 5.72 4.54 2.14
N LEU A 115 5.08 5.58 2.68
CA LEU A 115 4.52 6.67 1.87
C LEU A 115 5.62 7.37 1.05
N GLY A 116 6.75 7.70 1.67
CA GLY A 116 7.90 8.26 0.97
C GLY A 116 8.48 7.29 -0.07
N GLY A 117 8.58 6.01 0.28
CA GLY A 117 9.03 4.96 -0.63
C GLY A 117 8.12 4.76 -1.84
N LEU A 118 6.80 4.89 -1.67
CA LEU A 118 5.84 4.82 -2.78
C LEU A 118 5.98 6.04 -3.71
N GLU A 119 6.20 7.24 -3.16
CA GLU A 119 6.41 8.45 -3.97
C GLU A 119 7.72 8.37 -4.75
N LEU A 120 8.80 7.89 -4.13
CA LEU A 120 10.07 7.59 -4.83
C LEU A 120 9.91 6.48 -5.87
N GLY A 121 9.17 5.42 -5.53
CA GLY A 121 8.88 4.30 -6.42
C GLY A 121 8.13 4.75 -7.66
N LYS A 122 7.16 5.67 -7.52
CA LYS A 122 6.47 6.31 -8.65
C LYS A 122 7.45 6.99 -9.62
N TRP A 123 8.44 7.70 -9.09
CA TRP A 123 9.45 8.37 -9.93
C TRP A 123 10.35 7.39 -10.65
N ILE A 124 10.83 6.36 -9.94
CA ILE A 124 11.65 5.30 -10.53
C ILE A 124 10.86 4.60 -11.64
N PHE A 125 9.58 4.30 -11.38
CA PHE A 125 8.70 3.67 -12.36
C PHE A 125 8.53 4.52 -13.62
N TRP A 126 8.19 5.80 -13.49
CA TRP A 126 8.05 6.68 -14.65
C TRP A 126 9.37 6.96 -15.37
N GLY A 127 10.49 7.01 -14.64
CA GLY A 127 11.82 7.09 -15.23
C GLY A 127 12.16 5.84 -16.05
N ALA A 128 11.83 4.65 -15.54
CA ALA A 128 12.01 3.39 -16.27
C ALA A 128 11.10 3.32 -17.51
N VAL A 129 9.83 3.71 -17.39
CA VAL A 129 8.90 3.80 -18.53
C VAL A 129 9.43 4.76 -19.59
N ALA A 130 10.00 5.90 -19.20
CA ALA A 130 10.57 6.86 -20.14
C ALA A 130 11.74 6.29 -20.96
N LEU A 131 12.51 5.37 -20.39
CA LEU A 131 13.63 4.69 -21.07
C LEU A 131 13.16 3.53 -21.94
N LEU A 132 12.15 2.77 -21.48
CA LEU A 132 11.74 1.51 -22.10
C LEU A 132 10.57 1.66 -23.09
N ALA A 133 9.74 2.69 -22.94
CA ALA A 133 8.53 2.91 -23.73
C ALA A 133 8.32 4.42 -23.99
N PRO A 134 9.11 5.03 -24.89
CA PRO A 134 9.15 6.48 -25.07
C PRO A 134 7.85 7.08 -25.62
N ASP A 135 7.00 6.26 -26.25
CA ASP A 135 5.71 6.64 -26.84
C ASP A 135 4.55 6.68 -25.84
N VAL A 136 4.77 6.28 -24.58
CA VAL A 136 3.75 6.31 -23.53
C VAL A 136 3.67 7.71 -22.91
N ASP A 137 2.47 8.25 -22.82
CA ASP A 137 2.21 9.58 -22.28
C ASP A 137 2.59 9.67 -20.78
N ARG A 138 3.32 10.72 -20.40
CA ARG A 138 4.05 10.83 -19.12
C ARG A 138 3.30 11.63 -18.05
N ALA A 139 2.01 11.87 -18.24
CA ALA A 139 1.23 12.84 -17.47
C ALA A 139 1.23 12.64 -15.93
N ASN A 140 1.55 11.44 -15.44
CA ASN A 140 1.42 11.08 -14.02
C ASN A 140 2.75 11.04 -13.21
N GLY A 141 3.89 11.43 -13.81
CA GLY A 141 5.21 11.38 -13.15
C GLY A 141 5.61 12.58 -12.29
N GLY A 142 4.72 13.57 -12.11
CA GLY A 142 5.06 14.85 -11.47
C GLY A 142 5.42 14.77 -9.98
N TRP A 143 6.23 15.74 -9.53
CA TRP A 143 6.47 15.98 -8.11
C TRP A 143 5.24 16.60 -7.44
N SER A 144 4.85 16.06 -6.29
CA SER A 144 3.74 16.61 -5.50
C SER A 144 4.24 17.06 -4.13
N LEU A 145 4.38 18.38 -3.94
CA LEU A 145 4.72 18.95 -2.63
C LEU A 145 3.73 18.50 -1.55
N THR A 146 2.43 18.42 -1.87
CA THR A 146 1.38 17.97 -0.96
C THR A 146 1.60 16.54 -0.47
N THR A 147 2.09 15.65 -1.35
CA THR A 147 2.38 14.26 -0.97
C THR A 147 3.58 14.19 -0.02
N TRP A 148 4.66 14.91 -0.34
CA TRP A 148 5.84 14.99 0.52
C TRP A 148 5.54 15.67 1.86
N PHE A 149 4.68 16.68 1.86
CA PHE A 149 4.20 17.29 3.09
C PHE A 149 3.42 16.29 3.96
N SER A 150 2.59 15.44 3.35
CA SER A 150 1.88 14.38 4.06
C SER A 150 2.85 13.36 4.69
N VAL A 151 3.93 13.00 3.99
CA VAL A 151 5.00 12.15 4.55
C VAL A 151 5.62 12.81 5.79
N LEU A 152 5.98 14.09 5.70
CA LEU A 152 6.55 14.84 6.83
C LEU A 152 5.57 14.91 8.01
N VAL A 153 4.29 15.17 7.76
CA VAL A 153 3.26 15.20 8.80
C VAL A 153 3.20 13.87 9.54
N VAL A 154 3.27 12.73 8.84
CA VAL A 154 3.28 11.41 9.50
C VAL A 154 4.52 11.23 10.38
N PHE A 155 5.69 11.68 9.94
CA PHE A 155 6.90 11.65 10.78
C PHE A 155 6.77 12.53 12.02
N VAL A 156 6.22 13.74 11.87
CA VAL A 156 5.94 14.63 13.01
C VAL A 156 4.96 13.99 13.99
N LEU A 157 3.89 13.35 13.49
CA LEU A 157 2.94 12.64 14.35
C LEU A 157 3.63 11.48 15.10
N ALA A 158 4.50 10.72 14.44
CA ALA A 158 5.26 9.68 15.10
C ALA A 158 6.12 10.23 16.25
N GLU A 159 6.70 11.41 16.06
CA GLU A 159 7.53 12.09 17.05
C GLU A 159 6.71 12.62 18.23
N VAL A 160 5.54 13.22 17.96
CA VAL A 160 4.60 13.66 19.02
C VAL A 160 4.13 12.47 19.86
N PHE A 161 3.92 11.29 19.26
CA PHE A 161 3.55 10.08 19.99
C PHE A 161 4.69 9.57 20.88
N ARG A 162 5.95 9.73 20.44
CA ARG A 162 7.13 9.39 21.25
C ARG A 162 7.19 10.23 22.51
N GLU A 163 6.97 11.54 22.38
CA GLU A 163 6.98 12.42 23.54
C GLU A 163 5.77 12.22 24.45
N GLY A 164 4.59 11.91 23.88
CA GLY A 164 3.42 11.51 24.66
C GLY A 164 3.68 10.27 25.53
N ALA A 165 4.39 9.27 24.99
CA ALA A 165 4.78 8.07 25.76
C ALA A 165 5.80 8.39 26.87
N ARG A 166 6.75 9.30 26.60
CA ARG A 166 7.75 9.71 27.59
C ARG A 166 7.11 10.44 28.79
N LEU A 167 6.22 11.39 28.51
CA LEU A 167 5.53 12.17 29.54
C LEU A 167 4.68 11.31 30.48
N ARG A 168 4.07 10.23 29.96
CA ARG A 168 3.35 9.25 30.78
C ARG A 168 4.29 8.48 31.71
N GLY A 169 5.44 8.03 31.21
CA GLY A 169 6.44 7.34 32.03
C GLY A 169 6.99 8.20 33.16
N GLU A 170 7.15 9.51 32.94
CA GLU A 170 7.56 10.46 33.98
C GLU A 170 6.47 10.67 35.05
N ALA A 171 5.19 10.71 34.65
CA ALA A 171 4.06 10.87 35.56
C ALA A 171 3.83 9.65 36.48
N GLU A 172 4.07 8.44 35.97
CA GLU A 172 3.93 7.19 36.76
C GLU A 172 5.02 7.05 37.85
N LEU A 173 6.16 7.75 37.72
CA LEU A 173 7.25 7.74 38.71
C LEU A 173 7.08 8.77 39.85
N THR A 174 6.05 9.61 39.79
CA THR A 174 5.81 10.68 40.79
C THR A 174 4.77 10.28 41.85
N ILE A 175 4.15 9.10 41.73
CA ILE A 175 3.20 8.52 42.69
C ILE A 175 3.91 7.45 43.53
#